data_AF-A0A2E4RZ73-F1
#
_entry.id   AF-A0A2E4RZ73-F1
#
_cell.length_a   1.000
_cell.length_b   1.000
_cell.length_c   1.000
_cell.angle_alpha   90.00
_cell.angle_beta   90.00
_cell.angle_gamma   90.00
#
_symmetry.space_group_name_H-M   'P 1'
#
loop_
_entity.id
_entity.type
_entity.pdbx_description
1 polymer ?
#
loop_
_entity_poly.entity_id
_entity_poly.type
_entity_poly.pdbx_seq_one_letter_code
_entity_poly.pdbx_strand_id
1 'polypeptide(L)'
;MAGACSPGEESAAQAEPSPQAFAGDALQETEPGELLALTCSGCHGGGSEAIPDYSQFDQAELETKLKTYKAEMDGTTVMHRLMRGYSDADITAVAAYLSAQQGSTP
;
A
#
# COMPACT_ATOMS: atom_id res chain seq x y z
N MET A 1 45.05 34.49 -19.23
CA MET A 1 43.57 34.48 -19.19
C MET A 1 43.12 33.08 -19.57
N ALA A 2 43.00 32.18 -18.59
CA ALA A 2 41.75 31.89 -17.86
C ALA A 2 40.72 31.20 -18.79
N GLY A 3 40.27 29.97 -18.57
CA GLY A 3 40.48 29.03 -17.47
C GLY A 3 39.99 27.64 -17.87
N ALA A 4 40.59 26.63 -17.25
CA ALA A 4 40.19 25.23 -17.30
C ALA A 4 38.98 25.00 -16.38
N CYS A 5 38.08 24.09 -16.79
CA CYS A 5 37.23 23.31 -15.90
C CYS A 5 36.97 21.95 -16.57
N SER A 6 37.93 21.03 -16.38
CA SER A 6 37.61 19.63 -16.18
C SER A 6 38.06 19.30 -14.78
N PRO A 7 37.27 18.50 -14.06
CA PRO A 7 37.88 17.41 -13.35
C PRO A 7 37.26 16.10 -13.81
N GLY A 8 38.12 15.18 -14.23
CA GLY A 8 37.97 13.82 -13.76
C GLY A 8 38.38 13.80 -12.30
N GLU A 9 37.60 13.11 -11.48
CA GLU A 9 37.97 12.65 -10.14
C GLU A 9 37.37 11.23 -10.06
N GLU A 10 38.19 10.24 -10.34
CA GLU A 10 39.06 9.55 -9.39
C GLU A 10 38.28 8.48 -8.62
N SER A 11 38.65 7.24 -8.95
CA SER A 11 38.20 6.03 -8.29
C SER A 11 38.70 6.02 -6.85
N ALA A 12 37.78 5.96 -5.90
CA ALA A 12 38.05 5.46 -4.57
C ALA A 12 37.19 4.21 -4.36
N ALA A 13 37.81 3.05 -4.55
CA ALA A 13 37.35 1.81 -3.97
C ALA A 13 37.13 2.01 -2.47
N GLN A 14 35.98 1.60 -1.95
CA GLN A 14 35.78 1.22 -0.56
C GLN A 14 34.55 0.31 -0.45
N ALA A 15 34.85 -0.94 -0.10
CA ALA A 15 34.03 -1.92 0.62
C ALA A 15 32.62 -2.24 0.10
N GLU A 16 32.53 -3.39 -0.54
CA GLU A 16 31.32 -4.14 -0.82
C GLU A 16 30.51 -4.41 0.47
N PRO A 17 29.25 -3.96 0.59
CA PRO A 17 28.36 -4.53 1.58
C PRO A 17 27.89 -5.91 1.09
N SER A 18 28.29 -6.95 1.84
CA SER A 18 27.77 -8.32 1.75
C SER A 18 26.24 -8.37 1.64
N PRO A 19 25.67 -9.45 1.07
CA PRO A 19 24.22 -9.60 0.96
C PRO A 19 23.63 -9.76 2.36
N GLN A 20 23.24 -8.63 2.96
CA GLN A 20 22.34 -8.64 4.10
C GLN A 20 21.01 -9.14 3.51
N ALA A 21 20.77 -10.44 3.67
CA ALA A 21 19.44 -10.99 3.50
C ALA A 21 18.51 -10.16 4.37
N PHE A 22 17.63 -9.38 3.75
CA PHE A 22 16.57 -8.67 4.46
C PHE A 22 15.78 -9.77 5.17
N ALA A 23 16.02 -9.91 6.47
CA ALA A 23 15.34 -10.87 7.31
C ALA A 23 13.86 -10.47 7.32
N GLY A 24 13.08 -11.12 6.46
CA GLY A 24 11.62 -11.09 6.46
C GLY A 24 11.11 -11.91 7.63
N ASP A 25 11.42 -11.47 8.85
CA ASP A 25 10.99 -12.12 10.09
C ASP A 25 10.79 -11.06 11.18
N ALA A 26 9.74 -10.24 10.99
CA ALA A 26 9.24 -9.32 12.02
C ALA A 26 7.76 -8.89 11.78
N LEU A 27 6.96 -9.72 11.10
CA LEU A 27 5.53 -9.43 10.83
C LEU A 27 4.58 -10.37 11.59
N GLN A 28 5.05 -11.14 12.57
CA GLN A 28 4.31 -12.31 13.08
C GLN A 28 3.34 -12.06 14.25
N GLU A 29 2.89 -10.84 14.55
CA GLU A 29 1.80 -10.65 15.53
C GLU A 29 0.65 -9.75 15.07
N THR A 30 0.85 -8.97 14.00
CA THR A 30 -0.23 -8.19 13.38
C THR A 30 -0.78 -8.96 12.19
N GLU A 31 -2.07 -9.31 12.22
CA GLU A 31 -2.76 -9.86 11.05
C GLU A 31 -2.48 -8.95 9.84
N PRO A 32 -2.03 -9.50 8.70
CA PRO A 32 -1.58 -8.69 7.57
C PRO A 32 -2.67 -7.70 7.09
N GLY A 33 -3.93 -8.06 7.26
CA GLY A 33 -5.08 -7.19 6.96
C GLY A 33 -5.11 -5.89 7.77
N GLU A 34 -4.74 -5.92 9.05
CA GLU A 34 -4.73 -4.73 9.91
C GLU A 34 -3.67 -3.72 9.45
N LEU A 35 -2.42 -4.17 9.30
CA LEU A 35 -1.32 -3.31 8.85
C LEU A 35 -1.59 -2.70 7.48
N LEU A 36 -2.09 -3.50 6.55
CA LEU A 36 -2.42 -3.04 5.21
C LEU A 36 -3.58 -2.03 5.22
N ALA A 37 -4.58 -2.25 6.09
CA ALA A 37 -5.73 -1.37 6.23
C ALA A 37 -5.40 0.00 6.83
N LEU A 38 -4.32 0.13 7.60
CA LEU A 38 -3.86 1.44 8.12
C LEU A 38 -3.57 2.44 7.00
N THR A 39 -3.14 1.97 5.83
CA THR A 39 -2.89 2.85 4.66
C THR A 39 -4.20 3.43 4.10
N CYS A 40 -5.32 2.76 4.35
CA CYS A 40 -6.61 3.06 3.76
C CYS A 40 -7.33 4.22 4.49
N SER A 41 -7.03 4.45 5.77
CA SER A 41 -7.62 5.52 6.60
C SER A 41 -7.10 6.93 6.27
N GLY A 42 -6.00 7.04 5.49
CA GLY A 42 -5.48 8.34 5.04
C GLY A 42 -6.41 9.07 4.06
N CYS A 43 -7.37 8.36 3.46
CA CYS A 43 -8.35 8.94 2.54
C CYS A 43 -9.80 8.57 2.89
N HIS A 44 -10.03 7.37 3.44
CA HIS A 44 -11.37 6.88 3.81
C HIS A 44 -11.58 6.87 5.33
N GLY A 45 -12.78 6.53 5.80
CA GLY A 45 -13.12 6.46 7.22
C GLY A 45 -13.85 7.69 7.77
N GLY A 46 -14.01 8.73 6.94
CA GLY A 46 -14.80 9.92 7.26
C GLY A 46 -16.04 10.13 6.38
N GLY A 47 -16.19 9.33 5.31
CA GLY A 47 -17.27 9.41 4.33
C GLY A 47 -17.41 10.74 3.58
N SER A 48 -17.42 10.70 2.26
CA SER A 48 -17.79 11.84 1.40
C SER A 48 -18.39 11.35 0.09
N GLU A 49 -18.98 12.25 -0.68
CA GLU A 49 -19.51 11.94 -2.02
C GLU A 49 -18.43 11.44 -2.99
N ALA A 50 -17.18 11.91 -2.83
CA ALA A 50 -16.05 11.51 -3.69
C ALA A 50 -15.31 10.28 -3.16
N ILE A 51 -15.22 10.11 -1.84
CA ILE A 51 -14.51 9.02 -1.17
C ILE A 51 -15.46 8.35 -0.18
N PRO A 52 -15.98 7.14 -0.48
CA PRO A 52 -16.98 6.48 0.35
C PRO A 52 -16.37 5.97 1.65
N ASP A 53 -17.23 5.83 2.64
CA ASP A 53 -16.88 5.17 3.90
C ASP A 53 -17.02 3.64 3.80
N TYR A 54 -16.19 2.90 4.53
CA TYR A 54 -16.23 1.43 4.52
C TYR A 54 -17.49 0.87 5.18
N SER A 55 -18.05 1.60 6.16
CA SER A 55 -19.26 1.19 6.90
C SER A 55 -20.49 0.97 6.02
N GLN A 56 -20.43 1.39 4.75
CA GLN A 56 -21.50 1.23 3.76
C GLN A 56 -21.48 -0.14 3.08
N PHE A 57 -20.45 -0.96 3.30
CA PHE A 57 -20.21 -2.19 2.57
C PHE A 57 -19.98 -3.36 3.53
N ASP A 58 -20.50 -4.53 3.19
CA ASP A 58 -20.07 -5.76 3.87
C ASP A 58 -18.70 -6.25 3.36
N GLN A 59 -18.14 -7.27 4.01
CA GLN A 59 -16.84 -7.85 3.64
C GLN A 59 -16.78 -8.27 2.16
N ALA A 60 -17.81 -8.96 1.68
CA ALA A 60 -17.82 -9.52 0.33
C ALA A 60 -17.97 -8.41 -0.71
N GLU A 61 -18.76 -7.37 -0.42
CA GLU A 61 -18.87 -6.18 -1.24
C GLU A 61 -17.55 -5.42 -1.32
N LEU A 62 -16.86 -5.21 -0.18
CA LEU A 62 -15.53 -4.59 -0.16
C LEU A 62 -14.53 -5.39 -0.99
N GLU A 63 -14.45 -6.70 -0.76
CA GLU A 63 -13.54 -7.58 -1.50
C GLU A 63 -13.77 -7.48 -3.01
N THR A 64 -15.04 -7.52 -3.43
CA THR A 64 -15.43 -7.41 -4.84
C THR A 64 -15.01 -6.06 -5.42
N LYS A 65 -15.26 -4.95 -4.73
CA LYS A 65 -14.90 -3.61 -5.20
C LYS A 65 -13.38 -3.44 -5.31
N LEU A 66 -12.62 -3.91 -4.32
CA LEU A 66 -11.17 -3.87 -4.32
C LEU A 66 -10.58 -4.70 -5.48
N LYS A 67 -11.16 -5.86 -5.77
CA LYS A 67 -10.80 -6.69 -6.94
C LYS A 67 -11.15 -6.00 -8.26
N THR A 68 -12.29 -5.33 -8.35
CA THR A 68 -12.65 -4.52 -9.52
C THR A 68 -11.60 -3.44 -9.76
N TYR A 69 -11.22 -2.67 -8.73
CA TYR A 69 -10.15 -1.67 -8.87
C TYR A 69 -8.82 -2.30 -9.26
N LYS A 70 -8.46 -3.47 -8.73
CA LYS A 70 -7.23 -4.19 -9.13
C LYS A 70 -7.23 -4.54 -10.63
N ALA A 71 -8.38 -4.95 -11.17
CA ALA A 71 -8.54 -5.33 -12.57
C ALA A 71 -8.69 -4.14 -13.53
N GLU A 72 -9.04 -2.97 -13.01
CA GLU A 72 -9.30 -1.76 -13.80
C GLU A 72 -7.98 -1.15 -14.30
N MET A 73 -7.75 -1.19 -15.62
CA MET A 73 -6.53 -0.68 -16.23
C MET A 73 -6.57 0.84 -16.41
N ASP A 74 -7.71 1.36 -16.88
CA ASP A 74 -7.92 2.75 -17.26
C ASP A 74 -8.88 3.46 -16.29
N GLY A 75 -8.68 3.23 -15.00
CA GLY A 75 -9.52 3.82 -13.97
C GLY A 75 -9.36 5.33 -13.85
N THR A 76 -10.43 6.01 -13.46
CA THR A 76 -10.45 7.47 -13.31
C THR A 76 -10.10 7.94 -11.90
N THR A 77 -9.99 7.01 -10.95
CA THR A 77 -9.68 7.28 -9.54
C THR A 77 -8.25 6.87 -9.20
N VAL A 78 -7.77 7.17 -7.99
CA VAL A 78 -6.44 6.67 -7.55
C VAL A 78 -6.46 5.17 -7.21
N MET A 79 -7.63 4.61 -6.89
CA MET A 79 -7.76 3.27 -6.31
C MET A 79 -7.26 2.17 -7.23
N HIS A 80 -7.50 2.26 -8.54
CA HIS A 80 -7.03 1.21 -9.48
C HIS A 80 -5.50 1.08 -9.49
N ARG A 81 -4.78 2.21 -9.31
CA ARG A 81 -3.32 2.20 -9.22
C ARG A 81 -2.83 1.55 -7.93
N LEU A 82 -3.48 1.86 -6.82
CA LEU A 82 -3.13 1.31 -5.50
C LEU A 82 -3.38 -0.20 -5.47
N MET A 83 -4.56 -0.64 -5.94
CA MET A 83 -4.98 -2.03 -5.79
C MET A 83 -4.19 -3.04 -6.63
N ARG A 84 -3.49 -2.60 -7.68
CA ARG A 84 -2.59 -3.48 -8.43
C ARG A 84 -1.43 -4.03 -7.58
N GLY A 85 -1.03 -3.32 -6.52
CA GLY A 85 0.04 -3.75 -5.61
C GLY A 85 -0.37 -4.80 -4.57
N TYR A 86 -1.68 -5.09 -4.43
CA TYR A 86 -2.18 -6.03 -3.43
C TYR A 86 -2.37 -7.42 -4.05
N SER A 87 -2.06 -8.49 -3.32
CA SER A 87 -2.45 -9.85 -3.71
C SER A 87 -3.94 -10.11 -3.42
N ASP A 88 -4.52 -11.18 -3.96
CA ASP A 88 -5.90 -11.55 -3.63
C ASP A 88 -6.06 -11.89 -2.14
N ALA A 89 -5.04 -12.48 -1.53
CA ALA A 89 -5.02 -12.77 -0.10
C ALA A 89 -5.00 -11.48 0.74
N ASP A 90 -4.21 -10.49 0.32
CA ASP A 90 -4.18 -9.17 0.96
C ASP A 90 -5.53 -8.47 0.85
N ILE A 91 -6.18 -8.55 -0.31
CA ILE A 91 -7.51 -7.96 -0.53
C ILE A 91 -8.54 -8.60 0.40
N THR A 92 -8.56 -9.92 0.51
CA THR A 92 -9.46 -10.62 1.43
C THR A 92 -9.17 -10.24 2.89
N ALA A 93 -7.91 -10.17 3.30
CA ALA A 93 -7.53 -9.80 4.66
C ALA A 93 -7.92 -8.36 5.01
N VAL A 94 -7.68 -7.40 4.10
CA VAL A 94 -8.06 -5.99 4.29
C VAL A 94 -9.57 -5.82 4.31
N ALA A 95 -10.29 -6.49 3.40
CA ALA A 95 -11.75 -6.45 3.38
C ALA A 95 -12.35 -6.99 4.68
N ALA A 96 -11.84 -8.12 5.18
CA ALA A 96 -12.25 -8.68 6.47
C ALA A 96 -12.05 -7.67 7.60
N TYR A 97 -10.87 -7.06 7.68
CA TYR A 97 -10.54 -6.12 8.74
C TYR A 97 -11.37 -4.83 8.69
N LEU A 98 -11.47 -4.19 7.52
CA LEU A 98 -12.24 -2.94 7.37
C LEU A 98 -13.73 -3.17 7.64
N SER A 99 -14.28 -4.31 7.20
CA SER A 99 -15.67 -4.67 7.46
C SER A 99 -15.97 -5.02 8.92
N ALA A 100 -14.95 -5.38 9.72
CA ALA A 100 -15.10 -5.64 11.14
C ALA A 100 -14.99 -4.34 11.97
N GLN A 101 -14.15 -3.40 11.53
CA GLN A 101 -13.99 -2.11 12.21
C GLN A 101 -15.24 -1.22 12.15
N GLN A 102 -16.10 -1.36 11.13
CA GLN A 102 -17.38 -0.62 11.10
C GLN A 102 -18.37 -1.00 12.21
N GLY A 103 -18.18 -2.14 12.88
CA GLY A 103 -18.92 -2.50 14.10
C GLY A 103 -18.24 -2.06 15.40
N SER A 104 -17.01 -1.56 15.31
CA SER A 104 -16.13 -1.24 16.43
C SER A 104 -16.02 0.28 16.60
N THR A 105 -17.15 0.95 16.67
CA THR A 105 -17.23 2.35 17.11
C THR A 105 -16.90 2.42 18.60
N PRO A 106 -16.05 3.35 19.09
CA PRO A 106 -16.19 3.85 20.47
C PRO A 106 -17.43 4.72 20.62
#